data_AF-A0A9R0QJQ0-F1
#
_entry.id   AF-A0A9R0QJQ0-F1
#
_cell.length_a   1.000
_cell.length_b   1.000
_cell.length_c   1.000
_cell.angle_alpha   90.00
_cell.angle_beta   90.00
_cell.angle_gamma   90.00
#
_symmetry.space_group_name_H-M   'P 1'
#
loop_
_entity.id
_entity.type
_entity.pdbx_description
1 polymer ?
#
loop_
_entity_poly.entity_id
_entity_poly.type
_entity_poly.pdbx_seq_one_letter_code
_entity_poly.pdbx_strand_id
1 'polypeptide(L)'
;MPSLQLLQLTERGRGLLASRRRTLAVVSGALVAGGALAYARSGRGQRRRGRPEAANDGDDALARNGERPGHSGTDGRLAGTTTSKRRKSALKSLHFLAAILLKKIGPNGTRYLLGLMLTAVLRTAVGHRLAKVQGFLFKAAFLRRVPTFTRLIIENLVLCFLQSAVYQTSKYLTGSLNLRFKEILTDLVHADYFQNMVYYKISHVDHRISNPEQRIASDIPKFCSELSELVQDDLAAVAEGLIYTWRLCSYASPKYMLWILVIIY
;
A
#
# COMPACT_ATOMS: atom_id res chain seq x y z
N MET A 1 -59.59 31.11 9.36
CA MET A 1 -59.04 30.52 10.60
C MET A 1 -58.08 29.37 10.29
N PRO A 2 -56.81 29.60 9.88
CA PRO A 2 -55.86 28.53 9.52
C PRO A 2 -54.63 28.41 10.46
N SER A 3 -54.55 29.20 11.54
CA SER A 3 -53.34 29.32 12.38
C SER A 3 -53.17 28.22 13.43
N LEU A 4 -54.22 27.46 13.76
CA LEU A 4 -54.15 26.44 14.84
C LEU A 4 -53.66 25.06 14.37
N GLN A 5 -53.77 24.74 13.08
CA GLN A 5 -53.33 23.44 12.54
C GLN A 5 -51.80 23.33 12.36
N LEU A 6 -51.12 24.45 12.12
CA LEU A 6 -49.66 24.50 11.91
C LEU A 6 -48.87 24.34 13.22
N LEU A 7 -49.47 24.73 14.35
CA LEU A 7 -48.89 24.62 15.68
C LEU A 7 -48.95 23.17 16.20
N GLN A 8 -50.06 22.45 15.96
CA GLN A 8 -50.19 21.04 16.33
C GLN A 8 -49.23 20.11 15.55
N LEU A 9 -48.92 20.42 14.30
CA LEU A 9 -47.95 19.67 13.50
C LEU A 9 -46.50 19.90 13.98
N THR A 10 -46.20 21.10 14.48
CA THR A 10 -44.88 21.46 14.98
C THR A 10 -44.58 20.83 16.35
N GLU A 11 -45.58 20.70 17.23
CA GLU A 11 -45.41 20.00 18.52
C GLU A 11 -45.23 18.48 18.36
N ARG A 12 -45.98 17.84 17.44
CA ARG A 12 -45.83 16.40 17.16
C ARG A 12 -44.45 16.05 16.57
N GLY A 13 -43.86 16.93 15.78
CA GLY A 13 -42.52 16.73 15.19
C GLY A 13 -41.37 16.77 16.21
N ARG A 14 -41.53 17.55 17.30
CA ARG A 14 -40.51 17.64 18.38
C ARG A 14 -40.47 16.40 19.28
N GLY A 15 -41.61 15.74 19.53
CA GLY A 15 -41.67 14.52 20.34
C GLY A 15 -40.94 13.32 19.70
N LEU A 16 -41.00 13.19 18.37
CA LEU A 16 -40.35 12.11 17.62
C LEU A 16 -38.83 12.26 17.55
N LEU A 17 -38.31 13.48 17.46
CA LEU A 17 -36.87 13.76 17.45
C LEU A 17 -36.23 13.60 18.84
N ALA A 18 -36.97 13.86 19.92
CA ALA A 18 -36.47 13.65 21.28
C ALA A 18 -36.33 12.15 21.63
N SER A 19 -37.22 11.30 21.12
CA SER A 19 -37.21 9.85 21.36
C SER A 19 -36.03 9.14 20.69
N ARG A 20 -35.65 9.55 19.46
CA ARG A 20 -34.48 8.99 18.74
C ARG A 20 -33.12 9.35 19.36
N ARG A 21 -33.01 10.50 20.04
CA ARG A 21 -31.76 10.88 20.72
C ARG A 21 -31.48 10.04 21.97
N ARG A 22 -32.52 9.60 22.68
CA ARG A 22 -32.36 8.74 23.88
C ARG A 22 -31.97 7.31 23.51
N THR A 23 -32.49 6.77 22.41
CA THR A 23 -32.10 5.44 21.90
C THR A 23 -30.69 5.42 21.33
N LEU A 24 -30.25 6.46 20.60
CA LEU A 24 -28.87 6.57 20.12
C LEU A 24 -27.83 6.73 21.26
N ALA A 25 -28.17 7.48 22.31
CA ALA A 25 -27.27 7.67 23.45
C ALA A 25 -27.06 6.36 24.23
N VAL A 26 -28.11 5.57 24.44
CA VAL A 26 -28.03 4.27 25.15
C VAL A 26 -27.23 3.24 24.34
N VAL A 27 -27.37 3.23 23.01
CA VAL A 27 -26.60 2.33 22.13
C VAL A 27 -25.12 2.73 22.06
N SER A 28 -24.79 4.03 22.10
CA SER A 28 -23.39 4.48 22.20
C SER A 28 -22.75 4.17 23.56
N GLY A 29 -23.52 4.21 24.66
CA GLY A 29 -23.02 3.87 25.99
C GLY A 29 -22.71 2.38 26.16
N ALA A 30 -23.55 1.51 25.60
CA ALA A 30 -23.36 0.06 25.66
C ALA A 30 -22.11 -0.40 24.88
N LEU A 31 -21.79 0.24 23.75
CA LEU A 31 -20.61 -0.12 22.94
C LEU A 31 -19.29 0.24 23.63
N VAL A 32 -19.24 1.39 24.31
CA VAL A 32 -18.04 1.86 25.02
C VAL A 32 -17.79 1.04 26.29
N ALA A 33 -18.85 0.67 27.01
CA ALA A 33 -18.74 -0.21 28.19
C ALA A 33 -18.34 -1.66 27.81
N GLY A 34 -18.84 -2.17 26.69
CA GLY A 34 -18.48 -3.50 26.16
C GLY A 34 -17.03 -3.57 25.67
N GLY A 35 -16.53 -2.53 24.99
CA GLY A 35 -15.16 -2.46 24.50
C GLY A 35 -14.10 -2.37 25.61
N ALA A 36 -14.36 -1.59 26.66
CA ALA A 36 -13.43 -1.42 27.77
C ALA A 36 -13.24 -2.73 28.59
N LEU A 37 -14.30 -3.50 28.80
CA LEU A 37 -14.24 -4.77 29.53
C LEU A 37 -13.51 -5.87 28.72
N ALA A 38 -13.68 -5.89 27.39
CA ALA A 38 -12.96 -6.82 26.53
C ALA A 38 -11.45 -6.49 26.48
N TYR A 39 -11.08 -5.20 26.49
CA TYR A 39 -9.68 -4.77 26.46
C TYR A 39 -8.96 -5.06 27.79
N ALA A 40 -9.63 -4.89 28.93
CA ALA A 40 -9.04 -5.16 30.26
C ALA A 40 -8.76 -6.65 30.52
N ARG A 41 -9.37 -7.58 29.77
CA ARG A 41 -9.16 -9.04 29.94
C ARG A 41 -7.92 -9.57 29.21
N SER A 42 -7.37 -8.84 28.24
CA SER A 42 -6.20 -9.30 27.46
C SER A 42 -4.86 -9.01 28.14
N GLY A 43 -4.78 -8.07 29.09
CA GLY A 43 -3.54 -7.62 29.71
C GLY A 43 -2.96 -8.45 30.87
N ARG A 44 -3.62 -9.53 31.32
CA ARG A 44 -3.20 -10.29 32.52
C ARG A 44 -2.47 -11.61 32.27
N GLY A 45 -2.23 -12.02 31.01
CA GLY A 45 -1.67 -13.33 30.69
C GLY A 45 -0.14 -13.44 30.61
N GLN A 46 0.63 -12.34 30.73
CA GLN A 46 2.03 -12.34 30.26
C GLN A 46 3.05 -11.74 31.23
N ARG A 47 2.90 -12.02 32.53
CA ARG A 47 3.93 -11.74 33.55
C ARG A 47 4.01 -12.85 34.60
N ARG A 48 4.50 -14.03 34.22
CA ARG A 48 5.16 -14.97 35.15
C ARG A 48 5.90 -16.08 34.39
N ARG A 49 7.13 -15.78 33.97
CA ARG A 49 8.24 -16.75 33.90
C ARG A 49 9.55 -16.02 33.64
N GLY A 50 10.04 -15.36 34.68
CA GLY A 50 11.45 -14.98 34.82
C GLY A 50 12.11 -16.00 35.75
N ARG A 51 13.18 -16.61 35.25
CA ARG A 51 14.08 -17.58 35.88
C ARG A 51 14.90 -16.92 37.01
N PRO A 52 15.38 -17.70 38.00
CA PRO A 52 16.83 -17.75 38.21
C PRO A 52 17.36 -19.18 38.41
N GLU A 53 18.67 -19.31 38.24
CA GLU A 53 19.52 -20.52 38.33
C GLU A 53 19.78 -20.96 39.77
N ALA A 54 19.95 -22.28 40.00
CA ALA A 54 20.96 -22.86 40.91
C ALA A 54 20.98 -24.41 40.84
N ALA A 55 22.19 -24.94 40.61
CA ALA A 55 22.86 -26.10 41.23
C ALA A 55 22.21 -27.52 41.29
N ASN A 56 22.99 -28.45 40.71
CA ASN A 56 23.43 -29.78 41.19
C ASN A 56 22.58 -31.06 41.01
N ASP A 57 23.36 -32.12 40.83
CA ASP A 57 23.15 -33.57 41.01
C ASP A 57 22.64 -34.44 39.85
N GLY A 58 23.49 -35.41 39.49
CA GLY A 58 23.15 -36.83 39.70
C GLY A 58 22.66 -37.63 38.50
N ASP A 59 23.59 -38.38 37.92
CA ASP A 59 23.50 -39.81 37.57
C ASP A 59 22.47 -40.37 36.55
N ASP A 60 23.06 -41.15 35.64
CA ASP A 60 22.64 -42.46 35.11
C ASP A 60 21.37 -42.63 34.27
N ALA A 61 21.60 -43.16 33.06
CA ALA A 61 21.14 -44.48 32.57
C ALA A 61 20.59 -44.48 31.13
N LEU A 62 21.41 -45.07 30.24
CA LEU A 62 21.11 -46.13 29.27
C LEU A 62 19.70 -46.32 28.65
N ALA A 63 19.75 -46.68 27.36
CA ALA A 63 18.84 -47.56 26.60
C ALA A 63 17.47 -46.96 26.19
N ARG A 64 16.80 -47.30 25.07
CA ARG A 64 17.01 -48.21 23.93
C ARG A 64 15.84 -47.98 22.95
N ASN A 65 16.07 -48.34 21.68
CA ASN A 65 15.12 -48.43 20.56
C ASN A 65 13.71 -48.95 20.88
N GLY A 66 12.70 -48.48 20.13
CA GLY A 66 11.44 -49.21 19.92
C GLY A 66 10.28 -48.42 19.31
N GLU A 67 10.04 -48.64 18.02
CA GLU A 67 8.70 -48.77 17.38
C GLU A 67 7.82 -47.52 17.13
N ARG A 68 7.62 -47.23 15.83
CA ARG A 68 6.37 -46.73 15.23
C ARG A 68 5.42 -47.94 15.06
N PRO A 69 4.08 -47.83 15.11
CA PRO A 69 3.33 -46.97 14.18
C PRO A 69 1.99 -46.39 14.69
N GLY A 70 1.43 -45.43 13.93
CA GLY A 70 -0.03 -45.27 13.86
C GLY A 70 -0.62 -43.91 14.20
N HIS A 71 -0.99 -43.20 13.13
CA HIS A 71 -2.27 -42.49 12.95
C HIS A 71 -2.42 -41.01 13.37
N SER A 72 -2.65 -40.20 12.32
CA SER A 72 -3.71 -39.19 12.18
C SER A 72 -3.85 -38.09 13.23
N GLY A 73 -3.62 -36.85 12.81
CA GLY A 73 -4.18 -35.70 13.50
C GLY A 73 -3.44 -34.38 13.28
N THR A 74 -3.90 -33.60 12.30
CA THR A 74 -3.91 -32.12 12.37
C THR A 74 -2.57 -31.35 12.45
N ASP A 75 -1.79 -31.36 11.37
CA ASP A 75 -0.75 -30.33 11.14
C ASP A 75 -1.21 -29.31 10.09
N GLY A 76 -2.07 -28.39 10.50
CA GLY A 76 -2.61 -27.32 9.64
C GLY A 76 -2.42 -25.90 10.18
N ARG A 77 -1.68 -25.69 11.28
CA ARG A 77 -1.78 -24.40 12.01
C ARG A 77 -0.47 -23.75 12.48
N LEU A 78 0.70 -24.34 12.22
CA LEU A 78 2.00 -23.71 12.52
C LEU A 78 2.75 -23.14 11.29
N ALA A 79 2.24 -23.31 10.07
CA ALA A 79 2.88 -22.78 8.86
C ALA A 79 2.64 -21.25 8.65
N GLY A 80 1.65 -20.65 9.30
CA GLY A 80 1.28 -19.24 9.08
C GLY A 80 2.19 -18.21 9.77
N THR A 81 2.78 -18.55 10.92
CA THR A 81 3.59 -17.60 11.71
C THR A 81 5.04 -17.52 11.22
N THR A 82 5.62 -18.64 10.78
CA THR A 82 6.98 -18.73 10.22
C THR A 82 7.08 -18.11 8.83
N THR A 83 6.08 -18.33 7.97
CA THR A 83 5.98 -17.71 6.63
C THR A 83 5.80 -16.19 6.72
N SER A 84 4.97 -15.68 7.64
CA SER A 84 4.81 -14.24 7.89
C SER A 84 6.13 -13.58 8.34
N LYS A 85 6.90 -14.22 9.24
CA LYS A 85 8.19 -13.70 9.69
C LYS A 85 9.24 -13.70 8.58
N ARG A 86 9.32 -14.77 7.77
CA ARG A 86 10.22 -14.87 6.61
C ARG A 86 9.88 -13.84 5.53
N ARG A 87 8.59 -13.63 5.24
CA ARG A 87 8.11 -12.63 4.28
C ARG A 87 8.45 -11.20 4.74
N LYS A 88 8.26 -10.89 6.02
CA LYS A 88 8.68 -9.61 6.60
C LYS A 88 10.19 -9.37 6.50
N SER A 89 11.01 -10.41 6.72
CA SER A 89 12.47 -10.30 6.57
C SER A 89 12.88 -10.12 5.11
N ALA A 90 12.25 -10.85 4.19
CA ALA A 90 12.51 -10.73 2.76
C ALA A 90 12.15 -9.33 2.23
N LEU A 91 11.01 -8.78 2.64
CA LEU A 91 10.60 -7.42 2.29
C LEU A 91 11.56 -6.35 2.84
N LYS A 92 12.12 -6.56 4.04
CA LYS A 92 13.15 -5.66 4.59
C LYS A 92 14.43 -5.70 3.77
N SER A 93 14.86 -6.88 3.35
CA SER A 93 16.04 -7.03 2.48
C SER A 93 15.81 -6.42 1.10
N LEU A 94 14.60 -6.60 0.55
CA LEU A 94 14.20 -6.02 -0.73
C LEU A 94 14.17 -4.49 -0.67
N HIS A 95 13.58 -3.94 0.40
CA HIS A 95 13.52 -2.51 0.62
C HIS A 95 14.92 -1.93 0.86
N PHE A 96 15.79 -2.63 1.59
CA PHE A 96 17.17 -2.20 1.75
C PHE A 96 17.93 -2.19 0.43
N LEU A 97 17.76 -3.22 -0.41
CA LEU A 97 18.36 -3.28 -1.75
C LEU A 97 17.80 -2.20 -2.69
N ALA A 98 16.48 -2.00 -2.69
CA ALA A 98 15.82 -0.94 -3.44
C ALA A 98 16.25 0.44 -2.96
N ALA A 99 16.40 0.66 -1.65
CA ALA A 99 16.89 1.90 -1.08
C ALA A 99 18.37 2.14 -1.43
N ILE A 100 19.19 1.10 -1.50
CA ILE A 100 20.57 1.21 -1.99
C ILE A 100 20.58 1.57 -3.47
N LEU A 101 19.78 0.90 -4.31
CA LEU A 101 19.64 1.24 -5.73
C LEU A 101 19.18 2.69 -5.91
N LEU A 102 18.19 3.12 -5.14
CA LEU A 102 17.66 4.47 -5.15
C LEU A 102 18.67 5.51 -4.63
N LYS A 103 19.50 5.16 -3.65
CA LYS A 103 20.56 6.03 -3.14
C LYS A 103 21.74 6.12 -4.11
N LYS A 104 22.05 5.03 -4.83
CA LYS A 104 23.13 4.97 -5.81
C LYS A 104 22.72 5.49 -7.20
N ILE A 105 21.45 5.84 -7.39
CA ILE A 105 20.89 6.39 -8.65
C ILE A 105 21.51 7.75 -9.06
N GLY A 106 22.22 8.42 -8.15
CA GLY A 106 22.90 9.69 -8.42
C GLY A 106 21.96 10.84 -8.83
N PRO A 107 22.53 12.00 -9.19
CA PRO A 107 21.74 13.20 -9.56
C PRO A 107 20.96 13.01 -10.88
N ASN A 108 21.44 12.13 -11.76
CA ASN A 108 20.77 11.83 -13.02
C ASN A 108 19.51 10.99 -12.81
N GLY A 109 19.53 10.06 -11.85
CA GLY A 109 18.38 9.26 -11.46
C GLY A 109 17.24 10.07 -10.84
N THR A 110 17.59 11.08 -10.01
CA THR A 110 16.61 12.00 -9.43
C THR A 110 15.80 12.75 -10.50
N ARG A 111 16.39 13.04 -11.67
CA ARG A 111 15.67 13.68 -12.79
C ARG A 111 14.57 12.78 -13.35
N TYR A 112 14.79 11.47 -13.44
CA TYR A 112 13.76 10.53 -13.89
C TYR A 112 12.64 10.38 -12.85
N LEU A 113 12.97 10.35 -11.56
CA LEU A 113 11.98 10.35 -10.47
C LEU A 113 11.15 11.64 -10.45
N LEU A 114 11.79 12.79 -10.64
CA LEU A 114 11.11 14.08 -10.76
C LEU A 114 10.21 14.11 -12.00
N GLY A 115 10.69 13.56 -13.12
CA GLY A 115 9.90 13.38 -14.33
C GLY A 115 8.68 12.49 -14.10
N LEU A 116 8.82 11.39 -13.36
CA LEU A 116 7.71 10.50 -13.01
C LEU A 116 6.67 11.24 -12.16
N MET A 117 7.11 11.97 -11.13
CA MET A 117 6.24 12.83 -10.34
C MET A 117 5.51 13.88 -11.19
N LEU A 118 6.23 14.55 -12.10
CA LEU A 118 5.64 15.55 -12.99
C LEU A 118 4.59 14.91 -13.91
N THR A 119 4.88 13.73 -14.49
CA THR A 119 3.93 13.00 -15.33
C THR A 119 2.70 12.53 -14.55
N ALA A 120 2.86 12.13 -13.28
CA ALA A 120 1.75 11.76 -12.41
C ALA A 120 0.83 12.97 -12.15
N VAL A 121 1.41 14.11 -11.74
CA VAL A 121 0.65 15.35 -11.53
C VAL A 121 -0.09 15.79 -12.80
N LEU A 122 0.60 15.72 -13.95
CA LEU A 122 0.01 16.08 -15.24
C LEU A 122 -1.12 15.13 -15.64
N ARG A 123 -0.96 13.82 -15.41
CA ARG A 123 -2.01 12.81 -15.63
C ARG A 123 -3.26 13.14 -14.82
N THR A 124 -3.10 13.44 -13.53
CA THR A 124 -4.21 13.81 -12.65
C THR A 124 -4.86 15.13 -13.08
N ALA A 125 -4.06 16.12 -13.50
CA ALA A 125 -4.57 17.40 -13.97
C ALA A 125 -5.40 17.27 -15.24
N VAL A 126 -4.92 16.50 -16.22
CA VAL A 126 -5.63 16.20 -17.47
C VAL A 126 -6.90 15.41 -17.18
N GLY A 127 -6.84 14.38 -16.35
CA GLY A 127 -8.01 13.59 -15.95
C GLY A 127 -9.09 14.44 -15.28
N HIS A 128 -8.70 15.38 -14.40
CA HIS A 128 -9.64 16.31 -13.77
C HIS A 128 -10.29 17.28 -14.78
N ARG A 129 -9.53 17.76 -15.77
CA ARG A 129 -10.09 18.60 -16.84
C ARG A 129 -11.04 17.81 -17.73
N LEU A 130 -10.65 16.59 -18.10
CA LEU A 130 -11.45 15.68 -18.91
C LEU A 130 -12.81 15.41 -18.23
N ALA A 131 -12.82 15.12 -16.92
CA ALA A 131 -14.06 14.89 -16.18
C ALA A 131 -15.02 16.11 -16.21
N LYS A 132 -14.48 17.33 -16.14
CA LYS A 132 -15.31 18.55 -16.25
C LYS A 132 -15.87 18.72 -17.66
N VAL A 133 -15.03 18.56 -18.69
CA VAL A 133 -15.43 18.70 -20.09
C VAL A 133 -16.48 17.65 -20.46
N GLN A 134 -16.32 16.40 -20.02
CA GLN A 134 -17.33 15.36 -20.19
C GLN A 134 -18.67 15.74 -19.53
N GLY A 135 -18.66 16.26 -18.30
CA GLY A 135 -19.88 16.74 -17.64
C GLY A 135 -20.59 17.87 -18.41
N PHE A 136 -19.84 18.84 -18.93
CA PHE A 136 -20.42 19.89 -19.77
C PHE A 136 -20.89 19.36 -21.14
N LEU A 137 -20.20 18.36 -21.70
CA LEU A 137 -20.56 17.72 -22.95
C LEU A 137 -21.93 17.03 -22.83
N PHE A 138 -22.15 16.27 -21.76
CA PHE A 138 -23.46 15.67 -21.47
C PHE A 138 -24.54 16.72 -21.34
N LYS A 139 -24.29 17.81 -20.59
CA LYS A 139 -25.26 18.91 -20.44
C LYS A 139 -25.59 19.59 -21.76
N ALA A 140 -24.59 19.85 -22.61
CA ALA A 140 -24.76 20.47 -23.93
C ALA A 140 -25.50 19.55 -24.91
N ALA A 141 -25.27 18.24 -24.84
CA ALA A 141 -26.00 17.23 -25.60
C ALA A 141 -27.50 17.24 -25.25
N PHE A 142 -27.84 17.25 -23.95
CA PHE A 142 -29.24 17.33 -23.50
C PHE A 142 -29.94 18.63 -23.89
N LEU A 143 -29.23 19.76 -23.88
CA LEU A 143 -29.78 21.07 -24.25
C LEU A 143 -29.83 21.33 -25.78
N ARG A 144 -29.42 20.36 -26.60
CA ARG A 144 -29.43 20.39 -28.08
C ARG A 144 -28.77 21.65 -28.69
N ARG A 145 -27.73 22.19 -28.03
CA ARG A 145 -26.97 23.36 -28.50
C ARG A 145 -25.75 22.94 -29.33
N VAL A 146 -25.95 22.77 -30.63
CA VAL A 146 -24.95 22.28 -31.60
C VAL A 146 -23.62 23.05 -31.60
N PRO A 147 -23.56 24.40 -31.64
CA PRO A 147 -22.27 25.10 -31.79
C PRO A 147 -21.40 25.04 -30.53
N THR A 148 -22.00 24.94 -29.36
CA THR A 148 -21.27 24.75 -28.10
C THR A 148 -20.80 23.30 -27.98
N PHE A 149 -21.65 22.34 -28.36
CA PHE A 149 -21.34 20.92 -28.32
C PHE A 149 -20.12 20.55 -29.18
N THR A 150 -20.01 21.07 -30.41
CA THR A 150 -18.86 20.79 -31.28
C THR A 150 -17.54 21.32 -30.72
N ARG A 151 -17.52 22.52 -30.11
CA ARG A 151 -16.34 23.05 -29.42
C ARG A 151 -15.90 22.14 -28.26
N LEU A 152 -16.86 21.63 -27.47
CA LEU A 152 -16.57 20.72 -26.37
C LEU A 152 -16.06 19.35 -26.85
N ILE A 153 -16.55 18.85 -28.00
CA ILE A 153 -16.01 17.62 -28.61
C ILE A 153 -14.55 17.81 -28.99
N ILE A 154 -14.21 18.92 -29.65
CA ILE A 154 -12.84 19.20 -30.08
C ILE A 154 -11.92 19.31 -28.85
N GLU A 155 -12.36 20.02 -27.80
CA GLU A 155 -11.61 20.11 -26.54
C GLU A 155 -11.42 18.73 -25.89
N ASN A 156 -12.47 17.90 -25.87
CA ASN A 156 -12.39 16.53 -25.36
C ASN A 156 -11.41 15.66 -26.16
N LEU A 157 -11.39 15.79 -27.50
CA LEU A 157 -10.46 15.06 -28.36
C LEU A 157 -9.00 15.45 -28.08
N VAL A 158 -8.73 16.75 -27.93
CA VAL A 158 -7.39 17.26 -27.58
C VAL A 158 -6.95 16.75 -26.20
N LEU A 159 -7.85 16.77 -25.21
CA LEU A 159 -7.55 16.23 -23.88
C LEU A 159 -7.29 14.72 -23.90
N CYS A 160 -8.02 13.95 -24.70
CA CYS A 160 -7.76 12.53 -24.90
C CYS A 160 -6.38 12.28 -25.52
N PHE A 161 -6.01 13.07 -26.54
CA PHE A 161 -4.67 12.98 -27.15
C PHE A 161 -3.57 13.30 -26.14
N LEU A 162 -3.75 14.36 -25.35
CA LEU A 162 -2.82 14.74 -24.29
C LEU A 162 -2.71 13.65 -23.22
N GLN A 163 -3.82 13.03 -22.83
CA GLN A 163 -3.82 11.92 -21.87
C GLN A 163 -3.01 10.73 -22.38
N SER A 164 -3.16 10.36 -23.65
CA SER A 164 -2.34 9.31 -24.27
C SER A 164 -0.86 9.67 -24.34
N ALA A 165 -0.53 10.93 -24.65
CA ALA A 165 0.86 11.40 -24.65
C ALA A 165 1.50 11.32 -23.26
N VAL A 166 0.78 11.71 -22.21
CA VAL A 166 1.24 11.60 -20.82
C VAL A 166 1.45 10.14 -20.43
N TYR A 167 0.51 9.26 -20.80
CA TYR A 167 0.64 7.83 -20.54
C TYR A 167 1.88 7.23 -21.21
N GLN A 168 2.10 7.54 -22.49
CA GLN A 168 3.27 7.06 -23.22
C GLN A 168 4.57 7.60 -22.63
N THR A 169 4.58 8.87 -22.19
CA THR A 169 5.74 9.50 -21.54
C THR A 169 6.06 8.81 -20.21
N SER A 170 5.05 8.54 -19.39
CA SER A 170 5.22 7.83 -18.12
C SER A 170 5.83 6.45 -18.34
N LYS A 171 5.35 5.70 -19.35
CA LYS A 171 5.89 4.39 -19.73
C LYS A 171 7.34 4.46 -20.22
N TYR A 172 7.69 5.50 -20.99
CA TYR A 172 9.07 5.74 -21.45
C TYR A 172 10.02 6.05 -20.28
N LEU A 173 9.58 6.86 -19.31
CA LEU A 173 10.35 7.17 -18.11
C LEU A 173 10.60 5.92 -17.26
N THR A 174 9.58 5.07 -17.07
CA THR A 174 9.73 3.80 -16.34
C THR A 174 10.68 2.84 -17.04
N GLY A 175 10.58 2.71 -18.36
CA GLY A 175 11.52 1.89 -19.14
C GLY A 175 12.97 2.39 -19.01
N SER A 176 13.15 3.71 -19.02
CA SER A 176 14.47 4.33 -18.79
C SER A 176 14.97 4.07 -17.37
N LEU A 177 14.10 4.13 -16.37
CA LEU A 177 14.43 3.85 -14.97
C LEU A 177 14.82 2.37 -14.78
N ASN A 178 14.09 1.44 -15.39
CA ASN A 178 14.39 0.01 -15.39
C ASN A 178 15.80 -0.26 -15.93
N LEU A 179 16.15 0.33 -17.09
CA LEU A 179 17.46 0.14 -17.69
C LEU A 179 18.58 0.62 -16.75
N ARG A 180 18.40 1.77 -16.09
CA ARG A 180 19.35 2.29 -15.11
C ARG A 180 19.47 1.40 -13.86
N PHE A 181 18.36 0.91 -13.34
CA PHE A 181 18.38 -0.04 -12.23
C PHE A 181 19.14 -1.31 -12.60
N LYS A 182 18.94 -1.81 -13.82
CA LYS A 182 19.66 -2.97 -14.34
C LYS A 182 21.16 -2.71 -14.41
N GLU A 183 21.60 -1.60 -15.01
CA GLU A 183 23.02 -1.22 -15.06
C GLU A 183 23.66 -1.19 -13.67
N ILE A 184 23.05 -0.46 -12.72
CA ILE A 184 23.59 -0.29 -11.36
C ILE A 184 23.63 -1.62 -10.60
N LEU A 185 22.58 -2.44 -10.71
CA LEU A 185 22.49 -3.70 -10.00
C LEU A 185 23.44 -4.74 -10.61
N THR A 186 23.55 -4.80 -11.94
CA THR A 186 24.53 -5.66 -12.60
C THR A 186 25.95 -5.28 -12.17
N ASP A 187 26.31 -4.00 -12.18
CA ASP A 187 27.65 -3.56 -11.77
C ASP A 187 27.96 -3.89 -10.30
N LEU A 188 26.99 -3.68 -9.40
CA LEU A 188 27.14 -4.04 -7.97
C LEU A 188 27.34 -5.54 -7.77
N VAL A 189 26.48 -6.35 -8.36
CA VAL A 189 26.55 -7.82 -8.22
C VAL A 189 27.81 -8.36 -8.88
N HIS A 190 28.20 -7.82 -10.03
CA HIS A 190 29.41 -8.24 -10.73
C HIS A 190 30.67 -7.89 -9.92
N ALA A 191 30.74 -6.69 -9.34
CA ALA A 191 31.83 -6.31 -8.46
C ALA A 191 31.98 -7.27 -7.27
N ASP A 192 30.88 -7.54 -6.54
CA ASP A 192 30.90 -8.44 -5.39
C ASP A 192 31.18 -9.91 -5.76
N TYR A 193 30.71 -10.35 -6.94
CA TYR A 193 30.90 -11.72 -7.41
C TYR A 193 32.37 -12.06 -7.70
N PHE A 194 33.13 -11.11 -8.26
CA PHE A 194 34.56 -11.29 -8.54
C PHE A 194 35.48 -10.97 -7.36
N GLN A 195 34.97 -10.33 -6.30
CA GLN A 195 35.76 -10.11 -5.09
C GLN A 195 36.01 -11.42 -4.33
N ASN A 196 37.18 -11.55 -3.70
CA ASN A 196 37.49 -12.57 -2.68
C ASN A 196 37.21 -14.03 -3.07
N MET A 197 37.35 -14.39 -4.36
CA MET A 197 37.06 -15.73 -4.88
C MET A 197 35.62 -16.19 -4.57
N VAL A 198 34.67 -15.25 -4.44
CA VAL A 198 33.25 -15.54 -4.16
C VAL A 198 32.65 -16.42 -5.27
N TYR A 199 32.99 -16.16 -6.53
CA TYR A 199 32.60 -17.01 -7.66
C TYR A 199 32.97 -18.49 -7.42
N TYR A 200 34.16 -18.77 -6.89
CA TYR A 200 34.62 -20.13 -6.63
C TYR A 200 33.86 -20.75 -5.46
N LYS A 201 33.73 -20.01 -4.35
CA LYS A 201 33.00 -20.47 -3.16
C LYS A 201 31.53 -20.78 -3.46
N ILE A 202 30.87 -19.93 -4.22
CA ILE A 202 29.43 -20.08 -4.49
C ILE A 202 29.14 -21.13 -5.58
N SER A 203 30.11 -21.42 -6.45
CA SER A 203 29.97 -22.45 -7.48
C SER A 203 30.41 -23.85 -7.00
N HIS A 204 31.42 -23.95 -6.14
CA HIS A 204 32.05 -25.23 -5.78
C HIS A 204 31.93 -25.62 -4.30
N VAL A 205 31.71 -24.66 -3.40
CA VAL A 205 31.69 -24.92 -1.94
C VAL A 205 30.26 -24.87 -1.39
N ASP A 206 29.38 -24.04 -1.94
CA ASP A 206 27.99 -23.92 -1.51
C ASP A 206 27.01 -24.49 -2.55
N HIS A 207 26.58 -25.74 -2.36
CA HIS A 207 25.57 -26.39 -3.23
C HIS A 207 24.12 -25.95 -2.97
N ARG A 208 23.88 -24.99 -2.06
CA ARG A 208 22.51 -24.54 -1.76
C ARG A 208 21.86 -23.77 -2.92
N ILE A 209 22.67 -23.23 -3.84
CA ILE A 209 22.22 -22.44 -4.99
C ILE A 209 22.72 -23.11 -6.26
N SER A 210 21.85 -23.84 -6.95
CA SER A 210 22.15 -24.38 -8.29
C SER A 210 22.21 -23.23 -9.32
N ASN A 211 23.27 -23.25 -10.14
CA ASN A 211 23.52 -22.34 -11.27
C ASN A 211 23.43 -20.85 -10.88
N PRO A 212 24.34 -20.35 -10.03
CA PRO A 212 24.30 -18.97 -9.52
C PRO A 212 24.37 -17.94 -10.64
N GLU A 213 25.17 -18.18 -11.68
CA GLU A 213 25.33 -17.29 -12.83
C GLU A 213 24.03 -17.15 -13.64
N GLN A 214 23.33 -18.27 -13.86
CA GLN A 214 22.05 -18.26 -14.58
C GLN A 214 21.01 -17.46 -13.81
N ARG A 215 20.95 -17.64 -12.48
CA ARG A 215 20.03 -16.88 -11.62
C ARG A 215 20.36 -15.39 -11.63
N ILE A 216 21.63 -15.03 -11.53
CA ILE A 216 22.08 -13.62 -11.62
C ILE A 216 21.63 -13.01 -12.96
N ALA A 217 21.87 -13.71 -14.07
CA ALA A 217 21.50 -13.24 -15.40
C ALA A 217 19.97 -13.15 -15.63
N SER A 218 19.20 -14.09 -15.08
CA SER A 218 17.74 -14.13 -15.26
C SER A 218 16.95 -13.25 -14.29
N ASP A 219 17.42 -13.14 -13.05
CA ASP A 219 16.63 -12.57 -11.96
C ASP A 219 16.90 -11.07 -11.82
N ILE A 220 18.11 -10.59 -12.11
CA ILE A 220 18.43 -9.15 -12.08
C ILE A 220 17.50 -8.35 -13.00
N PRO A 221 17.33 -8.70 -14.30
CA PRO A 221 16.47 -7.91 -15.20
C PRO A 221 15.01 -7.95 -14.78
N LYS A 222 14.51 -9.10 -14.33
CA LYS A 222 13.13 -9.26 -13.84
C LYS A 222 12.90 -8.40 -12.59
N PHE A 223 13.82 -8.49 -11.62
CA PHE A 223 13.74 -7.70 -10.40
C PHE A 223 13.76 -6.20 -10.68
N CYS A 224 14.62 -5.73 -11.59
CA CYS A 224 14.67 -4.31 -11.97
C CYS A 224 13.39 -3.83 -12.65
N SER A 225 12.79 -4.67 -13.50
CA SER A 225 11.52 -4.37 -14.16
C SER A 225 10.39 -4.20 -13.14
N GLU A 226 10.18 -5.20 -12.31
CA GLU A 226 9.16 -5.19 -11.25
C GLU A 226 9.37 -4.03 -10.27
N LEU A 227 10.63 -3.76 -9.90
CA LEU A 227 10.96 -2.64 -9.02
C LEU A 227 10.63 -1.29 -9.67
N SER A 228 10.94 -1.11 -10.95
CA SER A 228 10.66 0.14 -11.67
C SER A 228 9.17 0.41 -11.83
N GLU A 229 8.38 -0.63 -12.10
CA GLU A 229 6.91 -0.56 -12.19
C GLU A 229 6.31 -0.25 -10.82
N LEU A 230 6.75 -0.95 -9.78
CA LEU A 230 6.31 -0.68 -8.40
C LEU A 230 6.62 0.77 -7.98
N VAL A 231 7.82 1.27 -8.29
CA VAL A 231 8.21 2.65 -7.98
C VAL A 231 7.33 3.65 -8.74
N GLN A 232 7.02 3.41 -10.01
CA GLN A 232 6.11 4.26 -10.78
C GLN A 232 4.71 4.28 -10.16
N ASP A 233 4.16 3.11 -9.84
CA ASP A 233 2.81 2.97 -9.30
C ASP A 233 2.70 3.60 -7.90
N ASP A 234 3.69 3.38 -7.04
CA ASP A 234 3.75 3.99 -5.71
C ASP A 234 3.87 5.52 -5.82
N LEU A 235 4.73 6.05 -6.70
CA LEU A 235 4.85 7.50 -6.92
C LEU A 235 3.53 8.09 -7.43
N ALA A 236 2.88 7.44 -8.39
CA ALA A 236 1.61 7.87 -8.92
C ALA A 236 0.52 7.89 -7.84
N ALA A 237 0.40 6.82 -7.05
CA ALA A 237 -0.57 6.71 -5.97
C ALA A 237 -0.34 7.76 -4.87
N VAL A 238 0.93 7.99 -4.49
CA VAL A 238 1.28 9.04 -3.51
C VAL A 238 0.96 10.43 -4.05
N ALA A 239 1.32 10.71 -5.31
CA ALA A 239 1.03 12.00 -5.94
C ALA A 239 -0.48 12.26 -6.05
N GLU A 240 -1.25 11.27 -6.52
CA GLU A 240 -2.70 11.35 -6.60
C GLU A 240 -3.32 11.55 -5.21
N GLY A 241 -2.91 10.75 -4.23
CA GLY A 241 -3.35 10.88 -2.84
C GLY A 241 -3.11 12.29 -2.30
N LEU A 242 -1.88 12.80 -2.44
CA LEU A 242 -1.52 14.16 -2.01
C LEU A 242 -2.37 15.23 -2.71
N ILE A 243 -2.57 15.13 -4.02
CA ILE A 243 -3.39 16.09 -4.78
C ILE A 243 -4.83 16.06 -4.30
N TYR A 244 -5.42 14.87 -4.14
CA TYR A 244 -6.81 14.74 -3.69
C TYR A 244 -6.99 15.21 -2.25
N THR A 245 -6.08 14.85 -1.35
CA THR A 245 -6.07 15.34 0.03
C THR A 245 -5.97 16.86 0.07
N TRP A 246 -5.04 17.45 -0.70
CA TRP A 246 -4.88 18.90 -0.78
C TRP A 246 -6.13 19.60 -1.33
N ARG A 247 -6.73 19.03 -2.37
CA ARG A 247 -8.01 19.53 -2.93
C ARG A 247 -9.12 19.47 -1.90
N LEU A 248 -9.23 18.37 -1.16
CA LEU A 248 -10.26 18.20 -0.13
C LEU A 248 -10.07 19.21 1.00
N CYS A 249 -8.84 19.49 1.44
CA CYS A 249 -8.53 20.56 2.39
C CYS A 249 -8.92 21.95 1.88
N SER A 250 -8.80 22.21 0.58
CA SER A 250 -9.19 23.49 0.00
C SER A 250 -10.71 23.65 -0.10
N TYR A 251 -11.48 22.55 -0.24
CA TYR A 251 -12.94 22.59 -0.33
C TYR A 251 -13.65 22.44 1.03
N ALA A 252 -13.11 21.64 1.95
CA ALA A 252 -13.62 21.41 3.30
C ALA A 252 -12.62 21.97 4.32
N SER A 253 -13.10 22.83 5.23
CA SER A 253 -12.26 23.40 6.30
C SER A 253 -11.42 22.31 6.99
N PRO A 254 -10.12 22.53 7.29
CA PRO A 254 -9.19 21.49 7.75
C PRO A 254 -9.66 20.69 9.00
N LYS A 255 -10.60 21.25 9.77
CA LYS A 255 -11.23 20.64 10.93
C LYS A 255 -12.02 19.36 10.62
N TYR A 256 -12.63 19.24 9.43
CA TYR A 256 -13.46 18.07 9.08
C TYR A 256 -12.65 16.86 8.60
N MET A 257 -11.42 17.09 8.09
CA MET A 257 -10.56 16.03 7.58
C MET A 257 -9.89 15.25 8.71
N LEU A 258 -9.40 15.93 9.77
CA LEU A 258 -8.85 15.27 10.95
C LEU A 258 -9.88 14.34 11.60
N TRP A 259 -11.17 14.70 11.55
CA TRP A 259 -12.24 13.89 12.10
C TRP A 259 -12.48 12.59 11.31
N ILE A 260 -12.37 12.65 9.97
CA ILE A 260 -12.50 11.47 9.10
C ILE A 260 -11.28 10.54 9.23
N LEU A 261 -10.08 11.09 9.35
CA LEU A 261 -8.84 10.31 9.52
C LEU A 261 -8.80 9.57 10.88
N VAL A 262 -9.34 10.19 11.93
CA VAL A 262 -9.51 9.57 13.27
C VAL A 262 -10.62 8.52 13.30
N ILE A 263 -11.60 8.58 12.40
CA ILE A 263 -12.65 7.54 12.30
C ILE A 263 -12.16 6.31 11.53
N ILE A 264 -11.19 6.49 10.62
CA ILE A 264 -10.67 5.42 9.76
C ILE A 264 -9.52 4.64 10.43
N TYR A 265 -8.85 5.21 11.43
CA TYR A 265 -7.73 4.60 12.16
C TYR A 265 -8.13 4.21 13.59
#